data_AF-A0A1H3E375-F1
#
_entry.id   AF-A0A1H3E375-F1
#
_cell.length_a   1.000
_cell.length_b   1.000
_cell.length_c   1.000
_cell.angle_alpha   90.00
_cell.angle_beta   90.00
_cell.angle_gamma   90.00
#
_symmetry.space_group_name_H-M   'P 1'
#
loop_
_entity.id
_entity.type
_entity.pdbx_description
1 polymer ?
#
loop_
_entity_poly.entity_id
_entity_poly.type
_entity_poly.pdbx_seq_one_letter_code
_entity_poly.pdbx_strand_id
1 'polypeptide(L)'
;MSETIRLFAGDCTTTFEGARTRTQRGHVAVVVKPDRTVLVHDADGYQPVTWLTRPDSLTVETDSSGFGLVARADEQVLRVVSNGESDWVEYPITEAGVPVGSHPETGEPLVRASGAVRGLDSDVTFPLPAGATVRDDTCEACGLPRIRAEAGAAFDLCLDRSCESLDDAVRERFDREWTCPDCGDDLRIIRRGGRLLAGCDAYPDCETAFAIPAGVAADDCACGLPVFETARGRRCLDATCAVSTD
;
A
#
# COMPACT_ATOMS: atom_id res chain seq x y z
N MET A 1 -14.93 3.69 -0.68
CA MET A 1 -15.29 4.97 -1.33
C MET A 1 -14.26 5.19 -2.41
N SER A 2 -14.68 5.20 -3.67
CA SER A 2 -13.81 5.58 -4.79
C SER A 2 -13.25 6.99 -4.54
N GLU A 3 -11.94 7.14 -4.60
CA GLU A 3 -11.30 8.44 -4.56
C GLU A 3 -11.66 9.22 -5.83
N THR A 4 -11.75 10.54 -5.76
CA THR A 4 -12.03 11.38 -6.92
C THR A 4 -10.91 12.37 -7.18
N ILE A 5 -10.68 12.64 -8.45
CA ILE A 5 -9.86 13.76 -8.90
C ILE A 5 -10.80 14.84 -9.44
N ARG A 6 -10.52 16.09 -9.10
CA ARG A 6 -11.26 17.23 -9.67
C ARG A 6 -10.40 17.91 -10.71
N LEU A 7 -10.94 18.07 -11.91
CA LEU A 7 -10.31 18.74 -13.03
C LEU A 7 -11.05 20.05 -13.29
N PHE A 8 -10.32 21.16 -13.32
CA PHE A 8 -10.83 22.47 -13.71
C PHE A 8 -10.09 22.94 -14.95
N ALA A 9 -10.74 23.66 -15.85
CA ALA A 9 -10.10 24.21 -17.03
C ALA A 9 -10.68 25.58 -17.42
N GLY A 10 -9.83 26.48 -17.91
CA GLY A 10 -10.25 27.80 -18.40
C GLY A 10 -9.12 28.83 -18.46
N ASP A 11 -9.44 30.07 -18.84
CA ASP A 11 -8.55 31.23 -18.68
C ASP A 11 -8.44 31.55 -17.19
N CYS A 12 -7.29 31.26 -16.59
CA CYS A 12 -7.06 31.48 -15.17
C CYS A 12 -5.87 32.40 -14.92
N THR A 13 -5.98 33.16 -13.84
CA THR A 13 -4.84 33.79 -13.19
C THR A 13 -4.39 32.90 -12.05
N THR A 14 -3.13 32.51 -12.06
CA THR A 14 -2.51 31.70 -11.01
C THR A 14 -1.43 32.49 -10.30
N THR A 15 -1.51 32.52 -8.97
CA THR A 15 -0.52 33.16 -8.11
C THR A 15 0.01 32.15 -7.10
N PHE A 16 1.32 32.00 -7.05
CA PHE A 16 2.02 31.25 -6.02
C PHE A 16 2.81 32.22 -5.14
N GLU A 17 2.58 32.16 -3.84
CA GLU A 17 3.28 32.91 -2.79
C GLU A 17 4.08 31.92 -1.94
N GLY A 18 5.33 32.26 -1.66
CA GLY A 18 6.28 31.44 -0.91
C GLY A 18 7.60 32.19 -0.80
N ALA A 19 8.74 31.51 -0.96
CA ALA A 19 10.05 32.20 -0.98
C ALA A 19 10.17 33.26 -2.09
N ARG A 20 9.41 33.09 -3.19
CA ARG A 20 9.24 34.08 -4.25
C ARG A 20 7.80 34.06 -4.71
N THR A 21 7.21 35.24 -4.92
CA THR A 21 5.90 35.36 -5.54
C THR A 21 6.00 35.23 -7.06
N ARG A 22 5.11 34.46 -7.65
CA ARG A 22 4.96 34.33 -9.11
C ARG A 22 3.50 34.44 -9.48
N THR A 23 3.21 35.18 -10.54
CA THR A 23 1.88 35.31 -11.10
C THR A 23 1.94 35.09 -12.59
N GLN A 24 0.96 34.38 -13.10
CA GLN A 24 0.81 34.05 -14.52
C GLN A 24 -0.67 33.99 -14.89
N ARG A 25 -0.96 34.20 -16.17
CA ARG A 25 -2.30 34.05 -16.73
C ARG A 25 -2.24 33.26 -18.02
N GLY A 26 -3.20 32.38 -18.21
CA GLY A 26 -3.33 31.58 -19.42
C GLY A 26 -4.50 30.63 -19.36
N HIS A 27 -4.76 29.94 -20.47
CA HIS A 27 -5.68 28.82 -20.48
C HIS A 27 -4.97 27.61 -19.89
N VAL A 28 -5.40 27.17 -18.70
CA VAL A 28 -4.73 26.12 -17.93
C VAL A 28 -5.69 25.01 -17.55
N ALA A 29 -5.13 23.83 -17.27
CA ALA A 29 -5.80 22.72 -16.62
C ALA A 29 -5.32 22.61 -15.17
N VAL A 30 -6.24 22.55 -14.22
CA VAL A 30 -5.96 22.40 -12.79
C VAL A 30 -6.43 21.03 -12.33
N VAL A 31 -5.51 20.24 -11.79
CA VAL A 31 -5.79 18.91 -11.25
C VAL A 31 -5.71 18.97 -9.74
N VAL A 32 -6.78 18.59 -9.06
CA VAL A 32 -6.86 18.45 -7.60
C VAL A 32 -6.99 16.98 -7.23
N LYS A 33 -5.98 16.43 -6.58
CA LYS A 33 -5.92 15.03 -6.13
C LYS A 33 -6.62 14.80 -4.78
N PRO A 34 -6.92 13.54 -4.42
CA PRO A 34 -7.53 13.20 -3.12
C PRO A 34 -6.70 13.66 -1.91
N ASP A 35 -5.37 13.62 -2.01
CA ASP A 35 -4.45 14.13 -1.00
C ASP A 35 -4.32 15.67 -1.01
N ARG A 36 -5.25 16.35 -1.69
CA ARG A 36 -5.34 17.80 -1.90
C ARG A 36 -4.21 18.39 -2.72
N THR A 37 -3.31 17.59 -3.28
CA THR A 37 -2.28 18.09 -4.20
C THR A 37 -2.94 18.81 -5.37
N VAL A 38 -2.48 20.03 -5.64
CA VAL A 38 -2.95 20.86 -6.74
C VAL A 38 -1.83 21.02 -7.77
N LEU A 39 -2.10 20.65 -9.01
CA LEU A 39 -1.19 20.79 -10.14
C LEU A 39 -1.84 21.72 -11.17
N VAL A 40 -1.13 22.76 -11.61
CA VAL A 40 -1.59 23.65 -12.69
C VAL A 40 -0.71 23.40 -13.90
N HIS A 41 -1.29 23.01 -15.02
CA HIS A 41 -0.61 22.78 -16.28
C HIS A 41 -1.06 23.80 -17.32
N ASP A 42 -0.11 24.36 -18.07
CA ASP A 42 -0.38 25.06 -19.32
C ASP A 42 -0.01 24.16 -20.51
N ALA A 43 0.10 24.75 -21.71
CA ALA A 43 0.39 24.02 -22.93
C ALA A 43 1.89 23.68 -23.12
N ASP A 44 2.79 24.21 -22.30
CA ASP A 44 4.24 24.05 -22.47
C ASP A 44 4.86 23.10 -21.43
N GLY A 45 5.81 22.30 -21.91
CA GLY A 45 6.54 21.35 -21.07
C GLY A 45 5.69 20.20 -20.51
N TYR A 46 6.36 19.29 -19.82
CA TYR A 46 5.71 18.15 -19.15
C TYR A 46 5.42 18.41 -17.67
N GLN A 47 6.05 19.44 -17.09
CA GLN A 47 5.89 19.79 -15.68
C GLN A 47 4.70 20.75 -15.50
N PRO A 48 4.02 20.69 -14.35
CA PRO A 48 3.07 21.74 -14.00
C PRO A 48 3.81 23.07 -13.87
N VAL A 49 3.20 24.13 -14.41
CA VAL A 49 3.76 25.49 -14.36
C VAL A 49 3.79 26.04 -12.93
N THR A 50 2.87 25.57 -12.07
CA THR A 50 2.97 25.68 -10.61
C THR A 50 2.18 24.56 -9.94
N TRP A 51 2.53 24.24 -8.70
CA TRP A 51 1.85 23.23 -7.91
C TRP A 51 1.98 23.49 -6.41
N LEU A 52 1.12 22.83 -5.63
CA LEU A 52 1.29 22.72 -4.18
C LEU A 52 0.90 21.31 -3.75
N THR A 53 1.85 20.58 -3.15
CA THR A 53 1.66 19.19 -2.74
C THR A 53 1.11 19.11 -1.32
N ARG A 54 0.09 18.27 -1.11
CA ARG A 54 -0.46 17.94 0.23
C ARG A 54 -0.66 19.15 1.15
N PRO A 55 -1.39 20.19 0.71
CA PRO A 55 -1.64 21.36 1.52
C PRO A 55 -2.48 21.04 2.76
N ASP A 56 -2.20 21.74 3.86
CA ASP A 56 -2.95 21.68 5.11
C ASP A 56 -4.42 22.07 4.89
N SER A 57 -4.66 23.02 3.99
CA SER A 57 -6.01 23.47 3.61
C SER A 57 -6.15 23.68 2.11
N LEU A 58 -7.34 23.37 1.60
CA LEU A 58 -7.75 23.60 0.22
C LEU A 58 -9.21 24.06 0.21
N THR A 59 -9.43 25.28 -0.26
CA THR A 59 -10.78 25.85 -0.48
C THR A 59 -11.03 25.94 -1.98
N VAL A 60 -12.20 25.47 -2.41
CA VAL A 60 -12.68 25.56 -3.79
C VAL A 60 -14.06 26.20 -3.75
N GLU A 61 -14.22 27.27 -4.51
CA GLU A 61 -15.47 28.00 -4.70
C GLU A 61 -15.83 27.94 -6.18
N THR A 62 -17.08 27.62 -6.50
CA THR A 62 -17.56 27.52 -7.88
C THR A 62 -18.93 28.18 -8.00
N ASP A 63 -19.14 28.98 -9.04
CA ASP A 63 -20.43 29.55 -9.40
C ASP A 63 -20.58 29.67 -10.92
N SER A 64 -21.65 30.33 -11.39
CA SER A 64 -21.88 30.52 -12.83
C SER A 64 -20.90 31.48 -13.51
N SER A 65 -20.13 32.25 -12.74
CA SER A 65 -19.08 33.15 -13.23
C SER A 65 -17.69 32.52 -13.27
N GLY A 66 -17.52 31.34 -12.64
CA GLY A 66 -16.34 30.51 -12.76
C GLY A 66 -15.92 29.81 -11.46
N PHE A 67 -14.61 29.66 -11.22
CA PHE A 67 -14.09 29.04 -10.00
C PHE A 67 -12.92 29.81 -9.37
N GLY A 68 -12.79 29.66 -8.06
CA GLY A 68 -11.65 30.07 -7.26
C GLY A 68 -11.11 28.92 -6.45
N LEU A 69 -9.79 28.76 -6.43
CA LEU A 69 -9.08 27.77 -5.63
C LEU A 69 -8.01 28.44 -4.79
N VAL A 70 -7.94 28.09 -3.50
CA VAL A 70 -6.86 28.50 -2.62
C VAL A 70 -6.35 27.31 -1.82
N ALA A 71 -5.09 26.94 -2.05
CA ALA A 71 -4.37 25.92 -1.32
C ALA A 71 -3.29 26.55 -0.44
N ARG A 72 -3.13 26.08 0.79
CA ARG A 72 -2.10 26.57 1.73
C ARG A 72 -1.35 25.42 2.39
N ALA A 73 -0.02 25.53 2.41
CA ALA A 73 0.89 24.65 3.11
C ALA A 73 1.98 25.50 3.77
N ASP A 74 2.08 25.51 5.09
CA ASP A 74 2.98 26.39 5.83
C ASP A 74 2.85 27.87 5.36
N GLU A 75 3.96 28.49 4.92
CA GLU A 75 4.03 29.85 4.38
C GLU A 75 3.68 29.95 2.89
N GLN A 76 3.38 28.82 2.23
CA GLN A 76 3.09 28.76 0.81
C GLN A 76 1.59 28.86 0.53
N VAL A 77 1.23 29.69 -0.43
CA VAL A 77 -0.15 29.86 -0.89
C VAL A 77 -0.21 29.74 -2.40
N LEU A 78 -1.00 28.79 -2.89
CA LEU A 78 -1.35 28.70 -4.31
C LEU A 78 -2.80 29.15 -4.50
N ARG A 79 -2.99 30.19 -5.30
CA ARG A 79 -4.30 30.72 -5.69
C ARG A 79 -4.50 30.55 -7.18
N VAL A 80 -5.66 30.02 -7.58
CA VAL A 80 -6.13 30.00 -8.97
C VAL A 80 -7.49 30.66 -9.03
N VAL A 81 -7.69 31.60 -9.95
CA VAL A 81 -8.97 32.28 -10.16
C VAL A 81 -9.26 32.26 -11.66
N SER A 82 -10.42 31.76 -12.06
CA SER A 82 -10.86 31.86 -13.46
C SER A 82 -11.25 33.30 -13.80
N ASN A 83 -10.96 33.72 -15.03
CA ASN A 83 -11.27 35.05 -15.55
C ASN A 83 -12.58 35.06 -16.38
N GLY A 84 -13.48 34.11 -16.13
CA GLY A 84 -14.73 33.92 -16.85
C GLY A 84 -15.33 32.54 -16.61
N GLU A 85 -16.35 32.21 -17.39
CA GLU A 85 -17.00 30.89 -17.39
C GLU A 85 -15.95 29.79 -17.57
N SER A 86 -16.08 28.75 -16.75
CA SER A 86 -15.11 27.69 -16.64
C SER A 86 -15.80 26.39 -16.27
N ASP A 87 -15.35 25.31 -16.87
CA ASP A 87 -15.86 23.98 -16.59
C ASP A 87 -15.00 23.28 -15.54
N TRP A 88 -15.66 22.47 -14.72
CA TRP A 88 -15.00 21.52 -13.85
C TRP A 88 -15.77 20.22 -13.81
N VAL A 89 -15.05 19.14 -13.53
CA VAL A 89 -15.59 17.79 -13.52
C VAL A 89 -14.85 16.96 -12.48
N GLU A 90 -15.56 16.01 -11.87
CA GLU A 90 -14.97 15.00 -11.02
C GLU A 90 -14.88 13.68 -11.77
N TYR A 91 -13.74 13.01 -11.67
CA TYR A 91 -13.57 11.65 -12.17
C TYR A 91 -13.23 10.71 -11.02
N PRO A 92 -13.85 9.52 -10.94
CA PRO A 92 -13.37 8.48 -10.05
C PRO A 92 -11.97 8.06 -10.49
N ILE A 93 -11.11 7.85 -9.52
CA ILE A 93 -9.76 7.34 -9.74
C ILE A 93 -9.49 6.18 -8.78
N THR A 94 -8.58 5.31 -9.21
CA THR A 94 -8.03 4.23 -8.39
C THR A 94 -6.52 4.32 -8.40
N GLU A 95 -5.89 3.59 -7.49
CA GLU A 95 -4.48 3.32 -7.62
C GLU A 95 -4.24 2.41 -8.84
N ALA A 96 -3.51 2.91 -9.82
CA ALA A 96 -3.13 2.09 -10.98
C ALA A 96 -2.17 0.98 -10.55
N GLY A 97 -2.46 -0.25 -11.00
CA GLY A 97 -1.71 -1.44 -10.62
C GLY A 97 -1.46 -2.40 -11.78
N VAL A 98 -0.79 -3.51 -11.47
CA VAL A 98 -0.57 -4.60 -12.43
C VAL A 98 -1.86 -5.43 -12.54
N PRO A 99 -2.43 -5.67 -13.74
CA PRO A 99 -3.60 -6.54 -13.88
C PRO A 99 -3.33 -7.96 -13.39
N VAL A 100 -4.26 -8.55 -12.64
CA VAL A 100 -4.11 -9.88 -12.03
C VAL A 100 -5.36 -10.77 -12.20
N GLY A 101 -6.19 -10.48 -13.20
CA GLY A 101 -7.41 -11.24 -13.50
C GLY A 101 -8.68 -10.48 -13.17
N SER A 102 -9.75 -11.22 -12.88
CA SER A 102 -11.08 -10.67 -12.61
C SER A 102 -11.70 -11.30 -11.38
N HIS A 103 -12.59 -10.57 -10.71
CA HIS A 103 -13.37 -11.12 -9.61
C HIS A 103 -14.36 -12.17 -10.15
N PRO A 104 -14.44 -13.37 -9.56
CA PRO A 104 -15.22 -14.49 -10.10
C PRO A 104 -16.73 -14.24 -10.08
N GLU A 105 -17.23 -13.44 -9.13
CA GLU A 105 -18.68 -13.18 -9.00
C GLU A 105 -19.15 -11.98 -9.83
N THR A 106 -18.32 -10.94 -9.95
CA THR A 106 -18.73 -9.66 -10.55
C THR A 106 -18.13 -9.45 -11.94
N GLY A 107 -17.08 -10.20 -12.29
CA GLY A 107 -16.31 -10.02 -13.52
C GLY A 107 -15.44 -8.77 -13.53
N GLU A 108 -15.42 -7.97 -12.45
CA GLU A 108 -14.66 -6.72 -12.42
C GLU A 108 -13.15 -6.99 -12.55
N PRO A 109 -12.38 -6.11 -13.22
CA PRO A 109 -10.94 -6.26 -13.30
C PRO A 109 -10.28 -6.10 -11.92
N LEU A 110 -9.30 -6.96 -11.64
CA LEU A 110 -8.48 -6.89 -10.45
C LEU A 110 -7.07 -6.39 -10.79
N VAL A 111 -6.56 -5.47 -9.98
CA VAL A 111 -5.20 -4.92 -10.11
C VAL A 111 -4.42 -5.05 -8.80
N ARG A 112 -3.13 -5.38 -8.90
CA ARG A 112 -2.20 -5.36 -7.77
C ARG A 112 -1.56 -3.99 -7.64
N ALA A 113 -1.83 -3.31 -6.52
CA ALA A 113 -1.32 -1.97 -6.22
C ALA A 113 -1.10 -1.82 -4.69
N SER A 114 -0.07 -1.08 -4.28
CA SER A 114 0.34 -0.85 -2.88
C SER A 114 0.17 -2.04 -1.91
N GLY A 115 0.65 -3.23 -2.30
CA GLY A 115 0.61 -4.41 -1.42
C GLY A 115 -0.78 -5.00 -1.21
N ALA A 116 -1.72 -4.74 -2.11
CA ALA A 116 -3.03 -5.38 -2.15
C ALA A 116 -3.42 -5.71 -3.59
N VAL A 117 -4.43 -6.57 -3.75
CA VAL A 117 -5.21 -6.68 -4.99
C VAL A 117 -6.54 -5.95 -4.79
N ARG A 118 -6.97 -5.16 -5.77
CA ARG A 118 -8.14 -4.28 -5.69
C ARG A 118 -9.03 -4.44 -6.91
N GLY A 119 -10.34 -4.34 -6.71
CA GLY A 119 -11.30 -4.12 -7.79
C GLY A 119 -11.19 -2.71 -8.36
N LEU A 120 -11.47 -2.55 -9.66
CA LEU A 120 -11.52 -1.23 -10.30
C LEU A 120 -12.90 -0.59 -10.22
N ASP A 121 -13.95 -1.40 -10.13
CA ASP A 121 -15.34 -0.94 -10.22
C ASP A 121 -16.04 -0.95 -8.85
N SER A 122 -15.40 -1.54 -7.84
CA SER A 122 -15.89 -1.65 -6.47
C SER A 122 -14.81 -1.34 -5.41
N ASP A 123 -15.21 -1.35 -4.15
CA ASP A 123 -14.29 -1.17 -3.00
C ASP A 123 -13.60 -2.48 -2.57
N VAL A 124 -13.74 -3.58 -3.34
CA VAL A 124 -13.12 -4.87 -3.03
C VAL A 124 -11.60 -4.72 -2.93
N THR A 125 -11.05 -5.22 -1.82
CA THR A 125 -9.61 -5.18 -1.54
C THR A 125 -9.17 -6.45 -0.82
N PHE A 126 -8.11 -7.07 -1.33
CA PHE A 126 -7.44 -8.23 -0.76
C PHE A 126 -6.00 -7.85 -0.36
N PRO A 127 -5.71 -7.60 0.93
CA PRO A 127 -4.36 -7.30 1.39
C PRO A 127 -3.41 -8.47 1.15
N LEU A 128 -2.22 -8.18 0.62
CA LEU A 128 -1.20 -9.20 0.39
C LEU A 128 -0.23 -9.28 1.57
N PRO A 129 0.21 -10.49 1.95
CA PRO A 129 1.37 -10.66 2.81
C PRO A 129 2.60 -9.97 2.22
N ALA A 130 3.52 -9.52 3.08
CA ALA A 130 4.74 -8.87 2.64
C ALA A 130 5.54 -9.79 1.70
N GLY A 131 5.93 -9.29 0.53
CA GLY A 131 6.68 -10.06 -0.47
C GLY A 131 5.85 -11.04 -1.29
N ALA A 132 4.54 -11.18 -1.04
CA ALA A 132 3.70 -12.10 -1.81
C ALA A 132 3.58 -11.68 -3.28
N THR A 133 3.52 -12.68 -4.15
CA THR A 133 3.29 -12.54 -5.59
C THR A 133 1.93 -13.11 -5.96
N VAL A 134 1.30 -12.54 -6.99
CA VAL A 134 0.04 -13.06 -7.52
C VAL A 134 0.37 -13.97 -8.70
N ARG A 135 -0.35 -15.08 -8.82
CA ARG A 135 -0.15 -16.12 -9.82
C ARG A 135 -1.17 -15.98 -10.94
N ASP A 136 -0.89 -16.61 -12.08
CA ASP A 136 -1.79 -16.60 -13.23
C ASP A 136 -2.94 -17.60 -13.10
N ASP A 137 -2.81 -18.59 -12.22
CA ASP A 137 -3.84 -19.58 -11.92
C ASP A 137 -4.81 -19.11 -10.82
N THR A 138 -6.01 -19.68 -10.84
CA THR A 138 -7.11 -19.33 -9.93
C THR A 138 -7.34 -20.44 -8.91
N CYS A 139 -7.81 -20.05 -7.72
CA CYS A 139 -8.26 -20.98 -6.68
C CYS A 139 -9.42 -21.83 -7.20
N GLU A 140 -9.34 -23.15 -7.02
CA GLU A 140 -10.36 -24.10 -7.48
C GLU A 140 -11.69 -23.95 -6.73
N ALA A 141 -11.66 -23.44 -5.50
CA ALA A 141 -12.84 -23.32 -4.64
C ALA A 141 -13.69 -22.08 -4.94
N CYS A 142 -13.04 -20.92 -5.13
CA CYS A 142 -13.75 -19.64 -5.30
C CYS A 142 -13.47 -18.94 -6.63
N GLY A 143 -12.46 -19.35 -7.40
CA GLY A 143 -12.10 -18.73 -8.68
C GLY A 143 -11.31 -17.42 -8.58
N LEU A 144 -11.01 -16.91 -7.37
CA LEU A 144 -10.08 -15.78 -7.22
C LEU A 144 -8.65 -16.18 -7.60
N PRO A 145 -7.78 -15.24 -8.00
CA PRO A 145 -6.38 -15.52 -8.26
C PRO A 145 -5.69 -16.22 -7.09
N ARG A 146 -4.69 -17.06 -7.35
CA ARG A 146 -3.80 -17.59 -6.31
C ARG A 146 -2.66 -16.62 -6.04
N ILE A 147 -2.10 -16.71 -4.84
CA ILE A 147 -0.89 -16.00 -4.44
C ILE A 147 0.17 -16.99 -3.98
N ARG A 148 1.43 -16.59 -4.12
CA ARG A 148 2.56 -17.24 -3.45
C ARG A 148 3.08 -16.31 -2.36
N ALA A 149 3.07 -16.77 -1.12
CA ALA A 149 3.57 -16.05 0.03
C ALA A 149 4.63 -16.89 0.77
N GLU A 150 5.58 -16.22 1.42
CA GLU A 150 6.64 -16.88 2.18
C GLU A 150 6.56 -16.50 3.65
N ALA A 151 6.57 -17.51 4.52
CA ALA A 151 6.58 -17.37 5.97
C ALA A 151 7.16 -18.65 6.60
N GLY A 152 8.48 -18.80 6.55
CA GLY A 152 9.21 -20.03 6.94
C GLY A 152 9.21 -21.09 5.85
N ALA A 153 8.16 -21.16 5.05
CA ALA A 153 8.14 -21.88 3.79
C ALA A 153 7.38 -21.05 2.76
N ALA A 154 7.45 -21.47 1.50
CA ALA A 154 6.60 -20.92 0.47
C ALA A 154 5.25 -21.65 0.44
N PHE A 155 4.18 -20.87 0.40
CA PHE A 155 2.81 -21.35 0.37
C PHE A 155 2.12 -20.77 -0.87
N ASP A 156 1.52 -21.64 -1.67
CA ASP A 156 0.66 -21.24 -2.79
C ASP A 156 -0.80 -21.35 -2.32
N LEU A 157 -1.46 -20.22 -2.11
CA LEU A 157 -2.76 -20.11 -1.45
C LEU A 157 -3.72 -19.22 -2.26
N CYS A 158 -5.01 -19.25 -1.94
CA CYS A 158 -5.99 -18.31 -2.45
C CYS A 158 -5.65 -16.86 -2.06
N LEU A 159 -5.92 -15.91 -2.96
CA LEU A 159 -5.82 -14.48 -2.68
C LEU A 159 -6.71 -14.07 -1.50
N ASP A 160 -7.90 -14.68 -1.37
CA ASP A 160 -8.77 -14.44 -0.23
C ASP A 160 -8.35 -15.31 0.97
N ARG A 161 -7.87 -14.63 2.01
CA ARG A 161 -7.50 -15.23 3.30
C ARG A 161 -8.66 -15.94 3.99
N SER A 162 -9.91 -15.58 3.67
CA SER A 162 -11.10 -16.27 4.18
C SER A 162 -11.32 -17.65 3.52
N CYS A 163 -10.81 -17.82 2.30
CA CYS A 163 -10.86 -19.08 1.55
C CYS A 163 -9.69 -19.99 1.91
N GLU A 164 -8.44 -19.50 1.87
CA GLU A 164 -7.25 -20.23 2.30
C GLU A 164 -6.37 -19.32 3.17
N SER A 165 -6.14 -19.71 4.42
CA SER A 165 -5.49 -18.87 5.44
C SER A 165 -4.00 -19.17 5.53
N LEU A 166 -3.16 -18.17 5.22
CA LEU A 166 -1.70 -18.26 5.43
C LEU A 166 -1.37 -18.57 6.89
N ASP A 167 -2.07 -17.97 7.84
CA ASP A 167 -1.82 -18.17 9.26
C ASP A 167 -2.03 -19.63 9.68
N ASP A 168 -3.06 -20.27 9.13
CA ASP A 168 -3.37 -21.67 9.44
C ASP A 168 -2.37 -22.61 8.75
N ALA A 169 -1.99 -22.33 7.51
CA ALA A 169 -0.96 -23.09 6.80
C ALA A 169 0.42 -23.01 7.49
N VAL A 170 0.80 -21.81 7.98
CA VAL A 170 2.06 -21.64 8.74
C VAL A 170 1.97 -22.34 10.09
N ARG A 171 0.83 -22.25 10.80
CA ARG A 171 0.64 -22.94 12.08
C ARG A 171 0.68 -24.45 11.90
N GLU A 172 -0.02 -25.00 10.92
CA GLU A 172 0.01 -26.44 10.62
C GLU A 172 1.44 -26.94 10.36
N ARG A 173 2.26 -26.10 9.72
CA ARG A 173 3.63 -26.47 9.38
C ARG A 173 4.64 -26.31 10.52
N PHE A 174 4.52 -25.27 11.34
CA PHE A 174 5.59 -24.84 12.25
C PHE A 174 5.19 -24.73 13.73
N ASP A 175 3.94 -25.03 14.11
CA ASP A 175 3.54 -24.97 15.53
C ASP A 175 4.34 -25.97 16.37
N ARG A 176 5.05 -25.44 17.38
CA ARG A 176 5.96 -26.20 18.25
C ARG A 176 7.14 -26.87 17.54
N GLU A 177 7.48 -26.38 16.35
CA GLU A 177 8.65 -26.88 15.60
C GLU A 177 9.98 -26.39 16.20
N TRP A 178 9.98 -25.23 16.84
CA TRP A 178 11.19 -24.57 17.35
C TRP A 178 11.16 -24.44 18.86
N THR A 179 12.33 -24.53 19.49
CA THR A 179 12.49 -24.41 20.94
C THR A 179 12.85 -22.97 21.33
N CYS A 180 12.27 -22.49 22.42
CA CYS A 180 12.55 -21.18 23.00
C CYS A 180 13.98 -21.14 23.58
N PRO A 181 14.84 -20.22 23.14
CA PRO A 181 16.21 -20.14 23.64
C PRO A 181 16.29 -19.66 25.09
N ASP A 182 15.26 -19.00 25.61
CA ASP A 182 15.28 -18.41 26.95
C ASP A 182 14.86 -19.39 28.07
N CYS A 183 13.91 -20.28 27.80
CA CYS A 183 13.38 -21.22 28.80
C CYS A 183 13.35 -22.69 28.36
N GLY A 184 13.61 -22.99 27.09
CA GLY A 184 13.63 -24.35 26.55
C GLY A 184 12.26 -24.98 26.25
N ASP A 185 11.16 -24.25 26.43
CA ASP A 185 9.81 -24.69 26.05
C ASP A 185 9.56 -24.48 24.54
N ASP A 186 8.49 -25.05 24.00
CA ASP A 186 8.17 -24.94 22.57
C ASP A 186 7.71 -23.52 22.17
N LEU A 187 7.96 -23.16 20.91
CA LEU A 187 7.44 -21.94 20.29
C LEU A 187 6.17 -22.25 19.49
N ARG A 188 5.06 -21.61 19.85
CA ARG A 188 3.78 -21.68 19.13
C ARG A 188 3.65 -20.61 18.05
N ILE A 189 2.96 -20.96 16.97
CA ILE A 189 2.67 -20.01 15.88
C ILE A 189 1.37 -19.26 16.20
N ILE A 190 1.54 -17.99 16.54
CA ILE A 190 0.46 -17.09 16.95
C ILE A 190 0.39 -15.86 16.06
N ARG A 191 -0.77 -15.21 16.04
CA ARG A 191 -0.95 -13.90 15.40
C ARG A 191 -1.13 -12.82 16.44
N ARG A 192 -0.26 -11.80 16.44
CA ARG A 192 -0.37 -10.63 17.32
C ARG A 192 0.05 -9.37 16.57
N GLY A 193 -0.70 -8.28 16.75
CA GLY A 193 -0.41 -7.00 16.08
C GLY A 193 -0.42 -7.09 14.54
N GLY A 194 -1.21 -8.00 13.98
CA GLY A 194 -1.30 -8.22 12.53
C GLY A 194 -0.13 -9.01 11.91
N ARG A 195 0.76 -9.58 12.73
CA ARG A 195 1.94 -10.34 12.29
C ARG A 195 1.91 -11.76 12.84
N LEU A 196 2.51 -12.69 12.10
CA LEU A 196 2.77 -14.05 12.57
C LEU A 196 4.03 -14.07 13.43
N LEU A 197 3.94 -14.66 14.60
CA LEU A 197 5.02 -14.78 15.57
C LEU A 197 5.21 -16.25 15.97
N ALA A 198 6.45 -16.62 16.27
CA ALA A 198 6.78 -17.81 17.05
C ALA A 198 6.93 -17.36 18.52
N GLY A 199 5.92 -17.60 19.34
CA GLY A 199 5.86 -17.17 20.74
C GLY A 199 5.94 -18.34 21.71
N CYS A 200 6.63 -18.16 22.84
CA CYS A 200 6.82 -19.21 23.84
C CYS A 200 5.50 -19.79 24.39
N ASP A 201 5.40 -21.12 24.51
CA ASP A 201 4.23 -21.80 25.08
C ASP A 201 4.09 -21.50 26.59
N ALA A 202 5.21 -21.36 27.31
CA ALA A 202 5.27 -20.93 28.72
C ALA A 202 4.78 -19.50 29.02
N TYR A 203 4.15 -18.77 28.09
CA TYR A 203 3.53 -17.48 28.41
C TYR A 203 2.42 -17.65 29.47
N PRO A 204 2.35 -16.80 30.52
CA PRO A 204 3.05 -15.52 30.69
C PRO A 204 4.41 -15.59 31.41
N ASP A 205 4.85 -16.76 31.86
CA ASP A 205 6.11 -16.91 32.61
C ASP A 205 7.35 -16.68 31.73
N CYS A 206 7.21 -16.88 30.42
CA CYS A 206 8.18 -16.50 29.40
C CYS A 206 7.50 -15.72 28.28
N GLU A 207 7.90 -14.46 28.07
CA GLU A 207 7.30 -13.55 27.08
C GLU A 207 8.02 -13.54 25.72
N THR A 208 8.97 -14.44 25.52
CA THR A 208 9.80 -14.52 24.30
C THR A 208 8.94 -14.77 23.08
N ALA A 209 9.11 -13.92 22.06
CA ALA A 209 8.41 -14.04 20.80
C ALA A 209 9.23 -13.46 19.65
N PHE A 210 9.27 -14.18 18.54
CA PHE A 210 10.00 -13.79 17.34
C PHE A 210 9.04 -13.56 16.18
N ALA A 211 9.23 -12.48 15.43
CA ALA A 211 8.44 -12.23 14.23
C ALA A 211 8.91 -13.12 13.08
N ILE A 212 7.98 -13.87 12.48
CA ILE A 212 8.30 -14.72 11.32
C ILE A 212 8.49 -13.80 10.11
N PRO A 213 9.68 -13.77 9.49
CA PRO A 213 9.94 -12.92 8.34
C PRO A 213 9.32 -13.50 7.06
N ALA A 214 9.15 -12.64 6.06
CA ALA A 214 8.84 -13.07 4.71
C ALA A 214 10.09 -13.71 4.08
N GLY A 215 10.11 -15.04 4.04
CA GLY A 215 11.23 -15.83 3.57
C GLY A 215 11.07 -17.31 3.90
N VAL A 216 12.08 -18.10 3.54
CA VAL A 216 12.10 -19.56 3.74
C VAL A 216 13.15 -19.92 4.80
N ALA A 217 12.81 -20.78 5.74
CA ALA A 217 13.74 -21.35 6.70
C ALA A 217 14.65 -22.36 5.98
N ALA A 218 15.97 -22.19 6.14
CA ALA A 218 16.97 -22.92 5.37
C ALA A 218 17.94 -23.75 6.23
N ASP A 219 18.43 -23.16 7.33
CA ASP A 219 19.46 -23.77 8.19
C ASP A 219 19.18 -23.52 9.67
N ASP A 220 19.95 -24.15 10.55
CA ASP A 220 19.95 -23.86 11.97
C ASP A 220 21.00 -22.79 12.32
N CYS A 221 20.61 -21.81 13.13
CA CYS A 221 21.51 -20.82 13.68
C CYS A 221 22.21 -21.38 14.93
N ALA A 222 23.35 -20.80 15.32
CA ALA A 222 24.08 -21.19 16.54
C ALA A 222 23.25 -21.05 17.83
N CYS A 223 22.20 -20.23 17.83
CA CYS A 223 21.26 -20.12 18.94
C CYS A 223 20.18 -21.21 18.98
N GLY A 224 20.18 -22.15 18.02
CA GLY A 224 19.19 -23.23 17.91
C GLY A 224 17.89 -22.85 17.20
N LEU A 225 17.75 -21.59 16.76
CA LEU A 225 16.62 -21.13 15.95
C LEU A 225 16.95 -21.17 14.45
N PRO A 226 15.95 -21.26 13.56
CA PRO A 226 16.20 -21.31 12.13
C PRO A 226 16.75 -20.00 11.56
N VAL A 227 17.62 -20.13 10.56
CA VAL A 227 18.04 -19.10 9.61
C VAL A 227 17.02 -19.05 8.47
N PHE A 228 16.59 -17.83 8.15
CA PHE A 228 15.71 -17.52 7.04
C PHE A 228 16.48 -16.90 5.89
N GLU A 229 16.24 -17.40 4.68
CA GLU A 229 16.53 -16.73 3.42
C GLU A 229 15.40 -15.76 3.09
N THR A 230 15.72 -14.47 3.04
CA THR A 230 14.76 -13.41 2.72
C THR A 230 15.23 -12.63 1.51
N ALA A 231 14.36 -11.81 0.91
CA ALA A 231 14.75 -10.88 -0.15
C ALA A 231 15.86 -9.87 0.27
N ARG A 232 16.10 -9.70 1.58
CA ARG A 232 17.16 -8.84 2.13
C ARG A 232 18.42 -9.60 2.55
N GLY A 233 18.49 -10.90 2.26
CA GLY A 233 19.58 -11.79 2.66
C GLY A 233 19.20 -12.75 3.79
N ARG A 234 20.21 -13.48 4.28
CA ARG A 234 20.08 -14.46 5.35
C ARG A 234 20.01 -13.78 6.72
N ARG A 235 19.12 -14.24 7.60
CA ARG A 235 19.01 -13.78 8.99
C ARG A 235 18.44 -14.86 9.90
N CYS A 236 18.77 -14.83 11.19
CA CYS A 236 18.13 -15.68 12.17
C CYS A 236 16.66 -15.22 12.41
N LEU A 237 15.83 -16.15 12.87
CA LEU A 237 14.50 -15.86 13.41
C LEU A 237 14.57 -14.79 14.51
N ASP A 238 15.53 -14.95 15.43
CA ASP A 238 15.93 -13.91 16.35
C ASP A 238 16.74 -12.83 15.63
N ALA A 239 16.16 -11.63 15.52
CA ALA A 239 16.79 -10.49 14.87
C ALA A 239 18.07 -10.00 15.57
N THR A 240 18.26 -10.36 16.84
CA THR A 240 19.42 -9.97 17.64
C THR A 240 20.59 -10.95 17.49
N CYS A 241 20.34 -12.14 16.93
CA CYS A 241 21.35 -13.15 16.68
C CYS A 241 22.01 -12.94 15.30
N ALA A 242 23.34 -12.82 15.29
CA ALA A 242 24.11 -12.71 14.05
C ALA A 242 24.27 -14.10 13.40
N VAL A 243 23.92 -14.21 12.12
CA VAL A 243 24.20 -15.42 11.33
C VAL A 243 25.67 -15.41 10.94
N SER A 244 26.43 -16.44 11.34
CA SER A 244 27.79 -16.64 10.86
C SER A 244 27.78 -16.90 9.34
N THR A 245 28.49 -16.06 8.60
CA THR A 245 28.74 -16.26 7.17
C THR A 245 30.01 -17.11 7.06
N ASP A 246 29.83 -18.43 6.95
CA ASP A 246 30.88 -19.31 6.41
C ASP A 246 30.90 -19.21 4.87
#